data_AF-A0A7J6UPM5-F1
#
_entry.id   AF-A0A7J6UPM5-F1
#
_cell.length_a   1.000
_cell.length_b   1.000
_cell.length_c   1.000
_cell.angle_alpha   90.00
_cell.angle_beta   90.00
_cell.angle_gamma   90.00
#
_symmetry.space_group_name_H-M   'P 1'
#
loop_
_entity.id
_entity.type
_entity.pdbx_description
1 polymer ?
#
loop_
_entity_poly.entity_id
_entity_poly.type
_entity_poly.pdbx_seq_one_letter_code
_entity_poly.pdbx_strand_id
1 'polypeptide(L)'
;AQFCVIGCVALLGWNFILGELGTLIDAFGESYGTWVSLCYSLCINAGQLLLVYMGNRFKFGPRFYIGCLGMGISQMLIAICAITFARDNRAAGFACGCIFVGTFGFANALMESSMFGLAALVTSECTEWIMIGEGIAGLLAWPVDMLCQAILEGCGVTDYQYPRMVLFYGLALLANLAVIPMYKYATETHPYMLRVFEIEADRQKFELNK
;
A
#
# COMPACT_ATOMS: atom_id res chain seq x y z
N ALA A 1 14.56 -3.77 -12.20
CA ALA A 1 14.87 -3.35 -10.81
C ALA A 1 13.83 -2.40 -10.23
N GLN A 2 13.58 -1.22 -10.82
CA GLN A 2 12.61 -0.25 -10.28
C GLN A 2 11.20 -0.82 -10.12
N PHE A 3 10.68 -1.51 -11.15
CA PHE A 3 9.38 -2.20 -11.08
C PHE A 3 9.28 -3.26 -9.97
N CYS A 4 10.39 -3.93 -9.65
CA CYS A 4 10.45 -4.89 -8.54
C CYS A 4 10.39 -4.20 -7.17
N VAL A 5 11.10 -3.09 -7.00
CA VAL A 5 11.01 -2.27 -5.77
C VAL A 5 9.57 -1.75 -5.57
N ILE A 6 8.94 -1.30 -6.66
CA ILE A 6 7.56 -0.79 -6.63
C ILE A 6 6.57 -1.91 -6.24
N GLY A 7 6.66 -3.08 -6.88
CA GLY A 7 5.83 -4.23 -6.53
C GLY A 7 6.04 -4.68 -5.08
N CYS A 8 7.29 -4.63 -4.61
CA CYS A 8 7.59 -4.91 -3.21
C CYS A 8 6.85 -3.94 -2.28
N VAL A 9 6.91 -2.63 -2.52
CA VAL A 9 6.26 -1.64 -1.65
C VAL A 9 4.73 -1.69 -1.74
N ALA A 10 4.16 -2.04 -2.91
CA ALA A 10 2.72 -2.21 -3.08
C ALA A 10 2.14 -3.26 -2.11
N LEU A 11 2.79 -4.43 -2.01
CA LEU A 11 2.29 -5.49 -1.12
C LEU A 11 2.82 -5.40 0.32
N LEU A 12 3.92 -4.69 0.57
CA LEU A 12 4.56 -4.64 1.88
C LEU A 12 3.61 -4.16 2.97
N GLY A 13 2.88 -3.06 2.71
CA GLY A 13 1.94 -2.49 3.67
C GLY A 13 0.82 -3.45 4.05
N TRP A 14 0.28 -4.18 3.06
CA TRP A 14 -0.78 -5.16 3.30
C TRP A 14 -0.26 -6.35 4.12
N ASN A 15 0.91 -6.87 3.77
CA ASN A 15 1.53 -7.96 4.52
C ASN A 15 1.83 -7.55 5.97
N PHE A 16 2.15 -6.28 6.21
CA PHE A 16 2.37 -5.78 7.56
C PHE A 16 1.06 -5.71 8.36
N ILE A 17 -0.04 -5.29 7.73
CA ILE A 17 -1.37 -5.32 8.34
C ILE A 17 -1.78 -6.75 8.73
N LEU A 18 -1.49 -7.73 7.87
CA LEU A 18 -1.73 -9.13 8.16
C LEU A 18 -0.80 -9.68 9.26
N GLY A 19 0.46 -9.27 9.28
CA GLY A 19 1.43 -9.67 10.30
C GLY A 19 1.03 -9.22 11.72
N GLU A 20 0.44 -8.03 11.84
CA GLU A 20 -0.02 -7.47 13.12
C GLU A 20 -1.51 -7.75 13.41
N LEU A 21 -2.13 -8.66 12.66
CA LEU A 21 -3.57 -8.92 12.77
C LEU A 21 -3.99 -9.34 14.19
N GLY A 22 -3.14 -10.09 14.90
CA GLY A 22 -3.40 -10.46 16.30
C GLY A 22 -3.58 -9.24 17.20
N THR A 23 -2.65 -8.28 17.12
CA THR A 23 -2.70 -7.03 17.90
C THR A 23 -3.89 -6.14 17.50
N LEU A 24 -4.27 -6.15 16.22
CA LEU A 24 -5.46 -5.44 15.75
C LEU A 24 -6.76 -6.09 16.24
N ILE A 25 -6.82 -7.43 16.31
CA ILE A 25 -7.96 -8.16 16.87
C ILE A 25 -8.11 -7.86 18.36
N ASP A 26 -7.00 -7.85 19.10
CA ASP A 26 -6.99 -7.49 20.52
C ASP A 26 -7.56 -6.07 20.72
N ALA A 27 -7.12 -5.11 19.90
CA ALA A 27 -7.59 -3.73 19.95
C ALA A 27 -9.07 -3.55 19.52
N PHE A 28 -9.47 -4.10 18.38
CA PHE A 28 -10.74 -3.77 17.72
C PHE A 28 -11.86 -4.81 17.92
N GLY A 29 -11.53 -6.03 18.37
CA GLY A 29 -12.51 -7.11 18.57
C GLY A 29 -12.26 -8.34 17.71
N GLU A 30 -12.74 -9.49 18.17
CA GLU A 30 -12.60 -10.79 17.49
C GLU A 30 -13.13 -10.80 16.05
N SER A 31 -14.19 -10.03 15.78
CA SER A 31 -14.77 -9.93 14.44
C SER A 31 -13.88 -9.17 13.46
N TYR A 32 -12.92 -8.37 13.94
CA TYR A 32 -12.08 -7.53 13.09
C TYR A 32 -11.24 -8.34 12.09
N GLY A 33 -10.82 -9.56 12.46
CA GLY A 33 -10.07 -10.46 11.56
C GLY A 33 -10.81 -10.80 10.26
N THR A 34 -12.13 -10.89 10.30
CA THR A 34 -12.96 -11.13 9.10
C THR A 34 -13.21 -9.81 8.37
N TRP A 35 -13.53 -8.75 9.11
CA TRP A 35 -13.89 -7.45 8.53
C TRP A 35 -12.71 -6.73 7.86
N VAL A 36 -11.49 -6.87 8.37
CA VAL A 36 -10.28 -6.30 7.75
C VAL A 36 -10.13 -6.80 6.31
N SER A 37 -10.28 -8.11 6.09
CA SER A 37 -10.14 -8.74 4.78
C SER A 37 -11.28 -8.36 3.85
N LEU A 38 -12.51 -8.28 4.37
CA LEU A 38 -13.69 -7.86 3.61
C LEU A 38 -13.59 -6.40 3.17
N CYS A 39 -13.27 -5.48 4.08
CA CYS A 39 -13.14 -4.06 3.80
C CYS A 39 -12.00 -3.78 2.81
N TYR A 40 -10.84 -4.42 3.02
CA TYR A 40 -9.73 -4.33 2.07
C TYR A 40 -10.15 -4.81 0.67
N SER A 41 -10.68 -6.04 0.59
CA SER A 41 -11.05 -6.67 -0.68
C SER A 41 -12.14 -5.88 -1.42
N LEU A 42 -13.14 -5.37 -0.69
CA LEU A 42 -14.20 -4.57 -1.28
C LEU A 42 -13.65 -3.26 -1.85
N CYS A 43 -12.82 -2.54 -1.10
CA CYS A 43 -12.29 -1.25 -1.52
C CYS A 43 -11.24 -1.36 -2.62
N ILE A 44 -10.38 -2.38 -2.60
CA ILE A 44 -9.40 -2.58 -3.68
C ILE A 44 -10.10 -2.94 -5.00
N ASN A 45 -11.06 -3.86 -4.97
CA ASN A 45 -11.83 -4.22 -6.18
C ASN A 45 -12.67 -3.04 -6.68
N ALA A 46 -13.32 -2.29 -5.79
CA ALA A 46 -14.05 -1.09 -6.16
C ALA A 46 -13.13 -0.03 -6.79
N GLY A 47 -11.93 0.17 -6.24
CA GLY A 47 -10.93 1.06 -6.80
C GLY A 47 -10.45 0.62 -8.19
N GLN A 48 -10.14 -0.66 -8.36
CA GLN A 48 -9.74 -1.21 -9.65
C GLN A 48 -10.85 -1.07 -10.70
N LEU A 49 -12.11 -1.38 -10.34
CA LEU A 49 -13.25 -1.26 -11.25
C LEU A 49 -13.55 0.20 -11.62
N LEU A 50 -13.44 1.12 -10.66
CA LEU A 50 -13.56 2.55 -10.91
C LEU A 50 -12.49 3.03 -11.90
N LEU A 51 -11.25 2.57 -11.76
CA LEU A 51 -10.15 2.96 -12.64
C LEU A 51 -10.31 2.39 -14.05
N VAL A 52 -10.82 1.17 -14.18
CA VAL A 52 -11.20 0.59 -15.48
C VAL A 52 -12.32 1.41 -16.12
N TYR A 53 -13.34 1.80 -15.35
CA TYR A 53 -14.45 2.62 -15.85
C TYR A 53 -14.02 4.04 -16.25
N MET A 54 -13.17 4.69 -15.45
CA MET A 54 -12.64 6.02 -15.74
C MET A 54 -11.64 6.01 -16.91
N GLY A 55 -11.09 4.85 -17.27
CA GLY A 55 -10.17 4.68 -18.38
C GLY A 55 -8.90 5.51 -18.26
N ASN A 56 -8.46 6.08 -19.38
CA ASN A 56 -7.23 6.85 -19.45
C ASN A 56 -7.41 8.32 -19.03
N ARG A 57 -8.60 8.76 -18.62
CA ARG A 57 -8.87 10.16 -18.24
C ARG A 57 -7.99 10.73 -17.13
N PHE A 58 -7.38 9.88 -16.30
CA PHE A 58 -6.53 10.29 -15.19
C PHE A 58 -5.12 9.72 -15.37
N LYS A 59 -4.09 10.56 -15.23
CA LYS A 59 -2.70 10.19 -15.51
C LYS A 59 -2.14 9.20 -14.49
N PHE A 60 -1.23 8.32 -14.92
CA PHE A 60 -0.61 7.32 -14.05
C PHE A 60 0.25 7.93 -12.92
N GLY A 61 0.99 9.02 -13.18
CA GLY A 61 1.84 9.67 -12.17
C GLY A 61 1.07 10.14 -10.91
N PRO A 62 0.07 11.03 -11.04
CA PRO A 62 -0.76 11.48 -9.91
C PRO A 62 -1.42 10.32 -9.14
N ARG A 63 -1.92 9.29 -9.84
CA ARG A 63 -2.49 8.08 -9.21
C ARG A 63 -1.47 7.39 -8.32
N PHE A 64 -0.25 7.23 -8.80
CA PHE A 64 0.83 6.60 -8.06
C PHE A 64 1.18 7.37 -6.77
N TYR A 65 1.34 8.69 -6.87
CA TYR A 65 1.66 9.53 -5.71
C TYR A 65 0.56 9.50 -4.65
N ILE A 66 -0.71 9.62 -5.08
CA ILE A 66 -1.87 9.57 -4.19
C ILE A 66 -1.99 8.18 -3.55
N GLY A 67 -1.75 7.10 -4.32
CA GLY A 67 -1.75 5.74 -3.82
C GLY A 67 -0.70 5.51 -2.73
N CYS A 68 0.56 5.85 -2.99
CA CYS A 68 1.66 5.69 -2.02
C CYS A 68 1.42 6.48 -0.73
N LEU A 69 0.99 7.75 -0.84
CA LEU A 69 0.68 8.58 0.32
C LEU A 69 -0.54 8.04 1.08
N GLY A 70 -1.59 7.65 0.36
CA GLY A 70 -2.80 7.11 0.95
C GLY A 70 -2.55 5.82 1.72
N MET A 71 -1.75 4.91 1.17
CA MET A 71 -1.35 3.66 1.84
C MET A 71 -0.55 3.95 3.11
N GLY A 72 0.52 4.75 3.02
CA GLY A 72 1.34 5.06 4.19
C GLY A 72 0.59 5.76 5.31
N ILE A 73 -0.23 6.77 4.98
CA ILE A 73 -1.00 7.54 5.97
C ILE A 73 -2.08 6.65 6.60
N SER A 74 -2.85 5.91 5.80
CA SER A 74 -3.91 5.04 6.30
C SER A 74 -3.36 3.96 7.24
N GLN A 75 -2.22 3.37 6.91
CA GLN A 75 -1.57 2.38 7.75
C GLN A 75 -1.15 2.98 9.10
N MET A 76 -0.58 4.18 9.12
CA MET A 76 -0.25 4.86 10.38
C MET A 76 -1.50 5.23 11.20
N LEU A 77 -2.58 5.65 10.53
CA LEU A 77 -3.85 5.96 11.18
C LEU A 77 -4.48 4.72 11.84
N ILE A 78 -4.32 3.52 11.26
CA ILE A 78 -4.72 2.26 11.89
C ILE A 78 -4.00 2.07 13.23
N ALA A 79 -2.67 2.22 13.25
CA ALA A 79 -1.89 2.08 14.49
C ALA A 79 -2.29 3.13 15.55
N ILE A 80 -2.46 4.40 15.15
CA ILE A 80 -2.89 5.47 16.06
C ILE A 80 -4.28 5.14 16.63
N CYS A 81 -5.21 4.67 15.79
CA CYS A 81 -6.56 4.31 16.20
C CYS A 81 -6.58 3.14 17.19
N ALA A 82 -5.75 2.13 16.96
CA ALA A 82 -5.60 0.98 17.84
C ALA A 82 -5.05 1.36 19.23
N ILE A 83 -4.17 2.36 19.31
CA ILE A 83 -3.51 2.77 20.56
C ILE A 83 -4.33 3.79 21.36
N THR A 84 -5.10 4.64 20.68
CA THR A 84 -5.85 5.73 21.32
C THR A 84 -7.34 5.41 21.40
N PHE A 85 -8.07 5.57 20.31
CA PHE A 85 -9.53 5.52 20.26
C PHE A 85 -10.13 4.16 20.65
N ALA A 86 -9.48 3.06 20.27
CA ALA A 86 -9.98 1.72 20.56
C ALA A 86 -9.97 1.37 22.06
N ARG A 87 -9.10 2.04 22.85
CA ARG A 87 -9.04 1.85 24.31
C ARG A 87 -10.25 2.43 25.02
N ASP A 88 -10.74 3.57 24.55
CA ASP A 88 -11.87 4.28 25.18
C ASP A 88 -13.22 3.82 24.63
N ASN A 89 -13.30 3.52 23.32
CA ASN A 89 -14.52 3.06 22.67
C ASN A 89 -14.21 2.06 21.55
N ARG A 90 -14.32 0.77 21.90
CA ARG A 90 -14.01 -0.34 20.99
C ARG A 90 -14.85 -0.34 19.72
N ALA A 91 -16.13 0.06 19.78
CA ALA A 91 -17.00 0.11 18.61
C ALA A 91 -16.60 1.22 17.64
N ALA A 92 -16.23 2.40 18.16
CA ALA A 92 -15.70 3.49 17.35
C ALA A 92 -14.33 3.12 16.75
N GLY A 93 -13.45 2.51 17.54
CA GLY A 93 -12.16 1.99 17.07
C GLY A 93 -12.31 0.98 15.94
N PHE A 94 -13.22 0.01 16.09
CA PHE A 94 -13.55 -0.96 15.05
C PHE A 94 -14.00 -0.29 13.75
N ALA A 95 -14.95 0.64 13.83
CA ALA A 95 -15.45 1.35 12.65
C ALA A 95 -14.35 2.15 11.95
N CYS A 96 -13.54 2.91 12.71
CA CYS A 96 -12.40 3.64 12.18
C CYS A 96 -11.34 2.72 11.56
N GLY A 97 -11.02 1.59 12.22
CA GLY A 97 -10.09 0.59 11.70
C GLY A 97 -10.55 0.02 10.35
N CYS A 98 -11.83 -0.29 10.20
CA CYS A 98 -12.40 -0.75 8.93
C CYS A 98 -12.33 0.34 7.84
N ILE A 99 -12.62 1.60 8.19
CA ILE A 99 -12.54 2.73 7.25
C ILE A 99 -11.10 2.95 6.77
N PHE A 100 -10.12 2.90 7.68
CA PHE A 100 -8.72 3.10 7.31
C PHE A 100 -8.18 1.95 6.47
N VAL A 101 -8.56 0.70 6.77
CA VAL A 101 -8.19 -0.46 5.94
C VAL A 101 -8.85 -0.39 4.56
N GLY A 102 -10.11 0.05 4.48
CA GLY A 102 -10.76 0.30 3.19
C GLY A 102 -10.05 1.40 2.40
N THR A 103 -9.64 2.48 3.07
CA THR A 103 -8.85 3.57 2.47
C THR A 103 -7.50 3.05 1.97
N PHE A 104 -6.83 2.19 2.74
CA PHE A 104 -5.61 1.51 2.33
C PHE A 104 -5.84 0.67 1.07
N GLY A 105 -6.89 -0.16 1.03
CA GLY A 105 -7.22 -0.98 -0.13
C GLY A 105 -7.51 -0.16 -1.38
N PHE A 106 -8.23 0.96 -1.24
CA PHE A 106 -8.48 1.87 -2.36
C PHE A 106 -7.21 2.56 -2.85
N ALA A 107 -6.35 3.02 -1.92
CA ALA A 107 -5.06 3.61 -2.26
C ALA A 107 -4.12 2.60 -2.93
N ASN A 108 -4.12 1.34 -2.47
CA ASN A 108 -3.38 0.26 -3.11
C ASN A 108 -3.87 0.01 -4.55
N ALA A 109 -5.20 0.02 -4.78
CA ALA A 109 -5.75 -0.08 -6.13
C ALA A 109 -5.24 1.03 -7.06
N LEU A 110 -5.14 2.28 -6.58
CA LEU A 110 -4.61 3.40 -7.36
C LEU A 110 -3.15 3.19 -7.74
N MET A 111 -2.34 2.69 -6.80
CA MET A 111 -0.92 2.41 -7.02
C MET A 111 -0.73 1.23 -7.97
N GLU A 112 -1.25 0.04 -7.63
CA GLU A 112 -1.09 -1.19 -8.42
C GLU A 112 -1.59 -1.03 -9.85
N SER A 113 -2.80 -0.51 -10.06
CA SER A 113 -3.35 -0.33 -11.41
C SER A 113 -2.49 0.60 -12.27
N SER A 114 -1.88 1.62 -11.66
CA SER A 114 -1.00 2.53 -12.38
C SER A 114 0.31 1.85 -12.77
N MET A 115 0.84 0.99 -11.89
CA MET A 115 2.11 0.31 -12.13
C MET A 115 1.97 -0.82 -13.14
N PHE A 116 0.92 -1.64 -13.02
CA PHE A 116 0.59 -2.64 -14.04
C PHE A 116 0.22 -2.00 -15.38
N GLY A 117 -0.49 -0.87 -15.35
CA GLY A 117 -0.80 -0.08 -16.55
C GLY A 117 0.46 0.41 -17.27
N LEU A 118 1.43 0.95 -16.53
CA LEU A 118 2.73 1.38 -17.08
C LEU A 118 3.59 0.21 -17.55
N ALA A 119 3.68 -0.86 -16.77
CA ALA A 119 4.49 -2.04 -17.12
C ALA A 119 3.97 -2.71 -18.40
N ALA A 120 2.65 -2.80 -18.58
CA ALA A 120 2.03 -3.34 -19.78
C ALA A 120 2.34 -2.55 -21.05
N LEU A 121 2.71 -1.27 -20.94
CA LEU A 121 3.11 -0.42 -22.07
C LEU A 121 4.60 -0.52 -22.41
N VAL A 122 5.44 -1.06 -21.51
CA VAL A 122 6.88 -1.24 -21.73
C VAL A 122 7.14 -2.62 -22.34
N THR A 123 7.07 -3.68 -21.54
CA THR A 123 7.30 -5.08 -21.91
C THR A 123 6.66 -6.02 -20.88
N SER A 124 6.34 -7.26 -21.27
CA SER A 124 5.80 -8.29 -20.36
C SER A 124 6.73 -8.59 -19.19
N GLU A 125 8.05 -8.55 -19.40
CA GLU A 125 9.06 -8.73 -18.35
C GLU A 125 8.92 -7.71 -17.22
N CYS A 126 8.49 -6.47 -17.51
CA CYS A 126 8.31 -5.45 -16.47
C CYS A 126 7.19 -5.83 -15.50
N THR A 127 6.12 -6.45 -16.01
CA THR A 127 5.02 -6.98 -15.19
C THR A 127 5.49 -8.13 -14.31
N GLU A 128 6.30 -9.05 -14.86
CA GLU A 128 6.90 -10.14 -14.09
C GLU A 128 7.76 -9.61 -12.94
N TRP A 129 8.56 -8.56 -13.19
CA TRP A 129 9.35 -7.91 -12.13
C TRP A 129 8.48 -7.32 -11.02
N ILE A 130 7.29 -6.78 -11.31
CA ILE A 130 6.35 -6.31 -10.29
C ILE A 130 5.91 -7.49 -9.41
N MET A 131 5.46 -8.58 -10.03
CA MET A 131 4.98 -9.77 -9.32
C MET A 131 6.08 -10.44 -8.48
N ILE A 132 7.33 -10.45 -8.97
CA ILE A 132 8.49 -10.91 -8.18
C ILE A 132 8.67 -10.01 -6.95
N GLY A 133 8.54 -8.69 -7.11
CA GLY A 133 8.60 -7.73 -6.02
C GLY A 133 7.53 -8.00 -4.95
N GLU A 134 6.29 -8.22 -5.36
CA GLU A 134 5.18 -8.57 -4.47
C GLU A 134 5.46 -9.86 -3.68
N GLY A 135 6.02 -10.88 -4.34
CA GLY A 135 6.46 -12.11 -3.68
C GLY A 135 7.55 -11.87 -2.63
N ILE A 136 8.54 -11.01 -2.94
CA ILE A 136 9.59 -10.61 -1.99
C ILE A 136 8.98 -9.89 -0.78
N ALA A 137 7.97 -9.04 -0.96
CA ALA A 137 7.31 -8.36 0.15
C ALA A 137 6.67 -9.32 1.15
N GLY A 138 6.08 -10.42 0.66
CA GLY A 138 5.54 -11.48 1.53
C GLY A 138 6.63 -12.16 2.34
N LEU A 139 7.78 -12.44 1.72
CA LEU A 139 8.93 -13.03 2.39
C LEU A 139 9.59 -12.09 3.41
N LEU A 140 9.57 -10.78 3.16
CA LEU A 140 10.20 -9.78 4.03
C LEU A 140 9.37 -9.43 5.27
N ALA A 141 8.05 -9.61 5.23
CA ALA A 141 7.17 -9.19 6.32
C ALA A 141 7.54 -9.86 7.66
N TRP A 142 7.70 -11.18 7.68
CA TRP A 142 8.01 -11.91 8.91
C TRP A 142 9.40 -11.61 9.48
N PRO A 143 10.51 -11.62 8.70
CA PRO A 143 11.82 -11.24 9.20
C PRO A 143 11.89 -9.81 9.72
N VAL A 144 11.20 -8.86 9.07
CA VAL A 144 11.19 -7.46 9.51
C VAL A 144 10.40 -7.31 10.81
N ASP A 145 9.29 -8.03 10.98
CA ASP A 145 8.54 -8.08 12.24
C ASP A 145 9.40 -8.62 13.40
N MET A 146 10.08 -9.74 13.18
CA MET A 146 11.01 -10.34 14.14
C MET A 146 12.17 -9.41 14.50
N LEU A 147 12.70 -8.67 13.53
CA LEU A 147 13.73 -7.66 13.78
C LEU A 147 13.18 -6.52 14.65
N CYS A 148 11.97 -6.03 14.38
CA CYS A 148 11.33 -4.98 15.19
C CYS A 148 11.13 -5.45 16.63
N GLN A 149 10.69 -6.69 16.82
CA GLN A 149 10.57 -7.30 18.15
C GLN A 149 11.92 -7.37 18.86
N ALA A 150 12.96 -7.89 18.22
CA ALA A 150 14.30 -8.01 18.81
C ALA A 150 14.89 -6.65 19.22
N ILE A 151 14.65 -5.59 18.44
CA ILE A 151 15.07 -4.22 18.76
C ILE A 151 14.38 -3.74 20.04
N LEU A 152 13.06 -3.93 20.17
CA LEU A 152 12.29 -3.48 21.33
C LEU A 152 12.63 -4.25 22.60
N GLU A 153 12.80 -5.57 22.49
CA GLU A 153 13.26 -6.41 23.59
C GLU A 153 14.67 -5.99 24.04
N GLY A 154 15.57 -5.70 23.11
CA GLY A 154 16.92 -5.20 23.39
C GLY A 154 16.92 -3.81 24.06
N CYS A 155 15.90 -2.99 23.82
CA CYS A 155 15.69 -1.71 24.51
C CYS A 155 15.02 -1.85 25.89
N GLY A 156 14.69 -3.06 26.33
CA GLY A 156 14.06 -3.31 27.63
C GLY A 156 12.56 -3.01 27.68
N VAL A 157 11.88 -2.96 26.53
CA VAL A 157 10.43 -2.75 26.46
C VAL A 157 9.70 -4.05 26.81
N THR A 158 8.97 -4.06 27.93
CA THR A 158 8.27 -5.26 28.42
C THR A 158 6.89 -5.48 27.78
N ASP A 159 6.24 -4.42 27.29
CA ASP A 159 4.99 -4.49 26.54
C ASP A 159 5.23 -3.97 25.12
N TYR A 160 5.70 -4.86 24.24
CA TYR A 160 6.21 -4.49 22.92
C TYR A 160 5.16 -4.57 21.81
N GLN A 161 3.95 -5.11 22.03
CA GLN A 161 2.99 -5.35 20.94
C GLN A 161 2.59 -4.08 20.18
N TYR A 162 2.11 -3.05 20.89
CA TYR A 162 1.72 -1.78 20.27
C TYR A 162 2.93 -0.97 19.75
N PRO A 163 4.04 -0.84 20.50
CA PRO A 163 5.25 -0.19 19.97
C PRO A 163 5.82 -0.88 18.72
N ARG A 164 5.76 -2.22 18.65
CA ARG A 164 6.20 -3.00 17.49
C ARG A 164 5.34 -2.68 16.28
N MET A 165 4.01 -2.72 16.41
CA MET A 165 3.10 -2.36 15.33
C MET A 165 3.34 -0.93 14.81
N VAL A 166 3.60 0.05 15.69
CA VAL A 166 3.92 1.43 15.28
C VAL A 166 5.24 1.50 14.51
N LEU A 167 6.28 0.84 15.00
CA LEU A 167 7.56 0.79 14.28
C LEU A 167 7.42 0.09 12.94
N PHE A 168 6.71 -1.02 12.91
CA PHE A 168 6.49 -1.82 11.71
C PHE A 168 5.70 -1.05 10.65
N TYR A 169 4.62 -0.36 11.04
CA TYR A 169 3.86 0.51 10.15
C TYR A 169 4.62 1.79 9.79
N GLY A 170 5.48 2.28 10.68
CA GLY A 170 6.41 3.37 10.39
C GLY A 170 7.39 3.02 9.28
N LEU A 171 7.94 1.79 9.28
CA LEU A 171 8.78 1.30 8.20
C LEU A 171 8.03 1.21 6.86
N ALA A 172 6.77 0.75 6.88
CA ALA A 172 5.94 0.74 5.66
C ALA A 172 5.65 2.16 5.14
N LEU A 173 5.36 3.12 6.03
CA LEU A 173 5.21 4.52 5.63
C LEU A 173 6.50 5.07 5.00
N LEU A 174 7.66 4.80 5.61
CA LEU A 174 8.95 5.22 5.06
C LEU A 174 9.22 4.58 3.70
N ALA A 175 8.90 3.30 3.51
CA ALA A 175 9.04 2.62 2.24
C ALA A 175 8.15 3.26 1.14
N ASN A 176 6.89 3.55 1.47
CA ASN A 176 5.97 4.27 0.59
C ASN A 176 6.49 5.66 0.22
N LEU A 177 7.02 6.41 1.19
CA LEU A 177 7.58 7.75 0.95
C LEU A 177 8.89 7.70 0.16
N ALA A 178 9.74 6.68 0.35
CA ALA A 178 10.99 6.51 -0.36
C ALA A 178 10.81 6.09 -1.83
N VAL A 179 9.70 5.42 -2.14
CA VAL A 179 9.36 5.04 -3.52
C VAL A 179 8.91 6.22 -4.37
N ILE A 180 8.32 7.27 -3.79
CA ILE A 180 7.91 8.49 -4.49
C ILE A 180 9.08 9.18 -5.22
N PRO A 181 10.21 9.55 -4.57
CA PRO A 181 11.33 10.17 -5.27
C PRO A 181 12.01 9.20 -6.24
N MET A 182 12.02 7.90 -5.95
CA MET A 182 12.53 6.89 -6.90
C MET A 182 11.70 6.89 -8.19
N TYR A 183 10.38 6.89 -8.07
CA TYR A 183 9.49 6.96 -9.22
C TYR A 183 9.68 8.28 -9.99
N LYS A 184 9.68 9.43 -9.30
CA LYS A 184 9.81 10.75 -9.94
C LYS A 184 11.17 10.98 -10.62
N TYR A 185 12.27 10.59 -10.00
CA TYR A 185 13.62 10.92 -10.49
C TYR A 185 14.30 9.80 -11.26
N ALA A 186 13.85 8.55 -11.12
CA ALA A 186 14.47 7.41 -11.79
C ALA A 186 13.53 6.71 -12.79
N THR A 187 12.23 6.61 -12.50
CA THR A 187 11.26 5.96 -13.40
C THR A 187 10.70 6.95 -14.43
N GLU A 188 10.22 8.12 -14.01
CA GLU A 188 9.65 9.12 -14.93
C GLU A 188 10.67 9.67 -15.94
N THR A 189 11.94 9.72 -15.55
CA THR A 189 13.05 10.24 -16.36
C THR A 189 13.71 9.18 -17.25
N HIS A 190 13.32 7.91 -17.12
CA HIS A 190 13.97 6.83 -17.85
C HIS A 190 13.66 6.94 -19.37
N PRO A 191 14.65 6.78 -20.28
CA PRO A 191 14.45 6.96 -21.72
C PRO A 191 13.30 6.12 -22.32
N TYR A 192 13.15 4.87 -21.85
CA TYR A 192 12.05 4.00 -22.27
C TYR A 192 10.68 4.43 -21.72
N MET A 193 10.65 5.05 -20.53
CA MET A 193 9.41 5.51 -19.91
C MET A 193 8.89 6.80 -20.53
N LEU A 194 9.78 7.69 -21.01
CA LEU A 194 9.38 8.90 -21.74
C LEU A 194 8.46 8.57 -22.93
N ARG A 195 8.83 7.54 -23.71
CA ARG A 195 8.01 7.08 -24.85
C ARG A 195 6.67 6.49 -24.41
N VAL A 196 6.62 5.85 -23.23
CA VAL A 196 5.37 5.34 -22.65
C VAL A 196 4.45 6.48 -22.22
N PHE A 197 5.00 7.55 -21.62
CA PHE A 197 4.22 8.74 -21.26
C PHE A 197 3.71 9.50 -22.50
N GLU A 198 4.45 9.49 -23.60
CA GLU A 198 3.96 10.02 -24.89
C GLU A 198 2.76 9.21 -25.39
N ILE A 199 2.85 7.87 -25.37
CA ILE A 199 1.74 6.98 -25.74
C ILE A 199 0.52 7.18 -24.82
N GLU A 200 0.74 7.35 -23.52
CA GLU A 200 -0.32 7.68 -22.55
C GLU A 200 -1.00 9.01 -22.90
N ALA A 201 -0.22 10.06 -23.17
CA ALA A 201 -0.73 11.39 -23.52
C ALA A 201 -1.54 11.37 -24.81
N ASP A 202 -1.13 10.59 -25.81
CA ASP A 202 -1.86 10.47 -27.07
C ASP A 202 -3.17 9.69 -26.89
N ARG A 203 -3.19 8.62 -26.07
CA ARG A 203 -4.43 7.92 -25.70
C ARG A 203 -5.40 8.83 -24.95
N GLN A 204 -4.90 9.70 -24.06
CA GLN A 204 -5.72 10.69 -23.37
C GLN A 204 -6.40 11.66 -24.32
N LYS A 205 -5.65 12.21 -25.28
CA LYS A 205 -6.21 13.11 -26.31
C LYS A 205 -7.29 12.43 -27.14
N PHE A 206 -7.10 11.16 -27.48
CA PHE A 206 -8.08 10.39 -28.24
C PHE A 206 -9.38 10.17 -27.47
N GLU A 207 -9.32 9.87 -26.17
CA GLU A 207 -10.52 9.67 -25.33
C GLU A 207 -11.26 10.98 -25.01
N LEU A 208 -10.56 12.11 -24.86
CA LEU A 208 -11.18 13.41 -24.58
C LEU A 208 -11.85 14.05 -25.81
N ASN A 209 -11.47 13.62 -27.01
CA ASN A 209 -12.04 14.10 -28.28
C ASN A 209 -13.18 13.20 -28.80
N LYS A 210 -13.58 12.17 -28.06
CA LYS A 210 -14.76 11.32 -28.30
C LYS A 210 -15.95 11.81 -27.49
#